data_AF-A0A9I9DKW0-F1
#
_entry.id   AF-A0A9I9DKW0-F1
#
_cell.length_a   1.000
_cell.length_b   1.000
_cell.length_c   1.000
_cell.angle_alpha   90.00
_cell.angle_beta   90.00
_cell.angle_gamma   90.00
#
_symmetry.space_group_name_H-M   'P 1'
#
loop_
_entity.id
_entity.type
_entity.pdbx_description
1 polymer ?
#
loop_
_entity_poly.entity_id
_entity_poly.type
_entity_poly.pdbx_seq_one_letter_code
_entity_poly.pdbx_strand_id
1 'polypeptide(L)'
;MAPSSFPDVYSWIQNLPPLSQWKTTSISTPICSSSSTNSSLNVVAAKSLHSPTITLSVIADFSLPISLWTSEPLKTNTKSSNLLDDQESISSLLLNCVRDVLHYGSNQQNYFNLSFPKLNITFTSKEIFNLIFLTLIFLICIYEAPTSLRLDGLTTVKYHLANCWSRQTSKVFMKLLGSNLEEQWMRSINLAITNWILELKANCCTLKTPSPLFSYSYSTHGLWKVQLYCPVIAMDHIENSSSPSTDERLQFSLNYHQLEGVLQFNYKAEVHEKWINLRVHVDNIRCSIIQLVNDTLMSKRGVGRSEKHFPSRISLQITPNIQTNIISVSVSKSSDNPRIEVGTEKSLEAGFEGQNPYPGIKLAVGETATASLKPWKFEQMVYGNTGILNWYLHDSSDGKEVALRKPSRFALINPRAWFRDRYTSAFRPFNKQGGVIFADEYGDGICWKIEREAREKTMEWEIRGWIWLTYWPNKHKTFYTETRRLELKELELVSSPRRCLRKDYNGEGR
;
A
#
# COMPACT_ATOMS: atom_id res chain seq x y z
N MET A 1 -24.35 -11.05 20.51
CA MET A 1 -25.07 -10.07 19.66
C MET A 1 -24.83 -10.44 18.22
N ALA A 2 -25.87 -10.76 17.46
CA ALA A 2 -25.72 -10.97 16.02
C ALA A 2 -25.18 -9.68 15.40
N PRO A 3 -24.18 -9.73 14.49
CA PRO A 3 -23.74 -8.54 13.80
C PRO A 3 -24.93 -8.03 12.98
N SER A 4 -25.47 -6.87 13.35
CA SER A 4 -26.43 -6.16 12.52
C SER A 4 -25.81 -6.00 11.14
N SER A 5 -26.42 -6.58 10.11
CA SER A 5 -25.98 -6.38 8.73
C SER A 5 -25.90 -4.89 8.46
N PHE A 6 -24.71 -4.34 8.18
CA PHE A 6 -24.56 -2.97 7.70
C PHE A 6 -25.56 -2.73 6.57
N PRO A 7 -26.26 -1.58 6.57
CA PRO A 7 -27.31 -1.31 5.63
C PRO A 7 -26.78 -1.43 4.20
N ASP A 8 -27.48 -2.21 3.40
CA ASP A 8 -27.26 -2.28 1.97
C ASP A 8 -27.77 -0.97 1.34
N VAL A 9 -26.93 0.06 1.39
CA VAL A 9 -27.29 1.43 1.03
C VAL A 9 -27.71 1.51 -0.43
N TYR A 10 -27.04 0.79 -1.32
CA TYR A 10 -27.42 0.70 -2.72
C TYR A 10 -28.86 0.20 -2.90
N SER A 11 -29.20 -0.95 -2.31
CA SER A 11 -30.57 -1.47 -2.41
C SER A 11 -31.59 -0.64 -1.64
N TRP A 12 -31.21 0.00 -0.53
CA TRP A 12 -32.07 0.95 0.17
C TRP A 12 -32.43 2.14 -0.73
N ILE A 13 -31.43 2.73 -1.40
CA ILE A 13 -31.63 3.84 -2.33
C ILE A 13 -32.52 3.41 -3.51
N GLN A 14 -32.29 2.23 -4.10
CA GLN A 14 -33.11 1.73 -5.21
C GLN A 14 -34.58 1.51 -4.82
N ASN A 15 -34.83 1.13 -3.57
CA ASN A 15 -36.16 0.88 -3.04
C ASN A 15 -36.85 2.15 -2.45
N LEU A 16 -36.27 3.34 -2.63
CA LEU A 16 -36.93 4.58 -2.21
C LEU A 16 -38.20 4.82 -3.02
N PRO A 17 -39.34 5.11 -2.37
CA PRO A 17 -40.61 5.33 -3.07
C PRO A 17 -40.54 6.63 -3.90
N PRO A 18 -41.33 6.79 -4.97
CA PRO A 18 -41.41 8.04 -5.74
C PRO A 18 -41.60 9.28 -4.85
N LEU A 19 -41.00 10.42 -5.21
CA LEU A 19 -41.03 11.67 -4.41
C LEU A 19 -42.45 12.13 -4.02
N SER A 20 -43.46 11.83 -4.86
CA SER A 20 -44.87 12.12 -4.61
C SER A 20 -45.47 11.34 -3.44
N GLN A 21 -44.90 10.17 -3.12
CA GLN A 21 -45.37 9.29 -2.05
C GLN A 21 -44.68 9.56 -0.70
N TRP A 22 -43.69 10.45 -0.67
CA TRP A 22 -42.98 10.80 0.57
C TRP A 22 -43.87 11.64 1.48
N LYS A 23 -44.28 11.04 2.61
CA LYS A 23 -45.07 11.70 3.66
C LYS A 23 -44.27 12.81 4.37
N THR A 24 -42.96 12.64 4.47
CA THR A 24 -42.00 13.57 5.09
C THR A 24 -41.07 14.19 4.05
N THR A 25 -40.30 15.19 4.44
CA THR A 25 -39.26 15.79 3.58
C THR A 25 -38.01 14.91 3.47
N SER A 26 -37.86 13.92 4.34
CA SER A 26 -36.74 12.99 4.34
C SER A 26 -37.13 11.56 4.74
N ILE A 27 -36.32 10.60 4.30
CA ILE A 27 -36.36 9.18 4.68
C ILE A 27 -34.97 8.79 5.18
N SER A 28 -34.87 8.03 6.27
CA SER A 28 -33.59 7.64 6.86
C SER A 28 -33.44 6.12 7.03
N THR A 29 -32.18 5.66 7.08
CA THR A 29 -31.81 4.32 7.51
C THR A 29 -30.63 4.39 8.47
N PRO A 30 -30.63 3.65 9.59
CA PRO A 30 -29.54 3.70 10.56
C PRO A 30 -28.28 2.96 10.07
N ILE A 31 -27.12 3.53 10.38
CA ILE A 31 -25.78 2.93 10.19
C ILE A 31 -25.32 2.27 11.49
N CYS A 32 -25.35 3.02 12.58
CA CYS A 32 -25.04 2.54 13.93
C CYS A 32 -25.78 3.35 14.98
N SER A 33 -26.07 2.73 16.13
CA SER A 33 -26.72 3.38 17.26
C SER A 33 -25.93 3.13 18.54
N SER A 34 -25.73 4.17 19.33
CA SER A 34 -25.16 4.04 20.68
C SER A 34 -26.31 3.87 21.68
N SER A 35 -26.33 2.72 22.35
CA SER A 35 -27.31 2.45 23.41
C SER A 35 -27.08 3.29 24.66
N SER A 36 -25.90 3.92 24.80
CA SER A 36 -25.54 4.70 25.99
C SER A 36 -26.03 6.15 25.93
N THR A 37 -26.10 6.74 24.73
CA THR A 37 -26.40 8.17 24.53
C THR A 37 -27.70 8.42 23.77
N ASN A 38 -28.45 7.37 23.39
CA ASN A 38 -29.61 7.46 22.49
C ASN A 38 -29.31 8.23 21.19
N SER A 39 -28.05 8.21 20.76
CA SER A 39 -27.61 8.86 19.53
C SER A 39 -27.40 7.83 18.44
N SER A 40 -27.66 8.20 17.20
CA SER A 40 -27.47 7.31 16.04
C SER A 40 -26.79 8.02 14.89
N LEU A 41 -26.09 7.26 14.06
CA LEU A 41 -25.56 7.72 12.79
C LEU A 41 -26.48 7.18 11.70
N ASN A 42 -27.09 8.06 10.92
CA ASN A 42 -28.12 7.71 9.94
C ASN A 42 -27.74 8.20 8.56
N VAL A 43 -28.04 7.40 7.53
CA VAL A 43 -28.09 7.90 6.14
C VAL A 43 -29.48 8.48 5.93
N VAL A 44 -29.56 9.68 5.39
CA VAL A 44 -30.82 10.39 5.15
C VAL A 44 -30.89 10.79 3.68
N ALA A 45 -31.99 10.44 3.02
CA ALA A 45 -32.35 10.95 1.72
C ALA A 45 -33.35 12.08 1.92
N ALA A 46 -33.06 13.28 1.42
CA ALA A 46 -33.92 14.46 1.54
C ALA A 46 -34.34 14.95 0.16
N LYS A 47 -35.61 15.34 0.01
CA LYS A 47 -36.12 15.94 -1.24
C LYS A 47 -35.98 17.45 -1.21
N SER A 48 -35.53 18.04 -2.30
CA SER A 48 -35.53 19.49 -2.47
C SER A 48 -36.96 20.01 -2.64
N LEU A 49 -37.30 21.12 -1.97
CA LEU A 49 -38.62 21.75 -2.08
C LEU A 49 -38.80 22.52 -3.39
N HIS A 50 -37.69 22.90 -4.04
CA HIS A 50 -37.69 23.82 -5.19
C HIS A 50 -37.30 23.15 -6.51
N SER A 51 -36.85 21.89 -6.48
CA SER A 51 -36.43 21.14 -7.67
C SER A 51 -36.69 19.64 -7.47
N PRO A 52 -36.91 18.86 -8.54
CA PRO A 52 -37.02 17.40 -8.46
C PRO A 52 -35.63 16.79 -8.27
N THR A 53 -35.00 17.08 -7.14
CA THR A 53 -33.69 16.57 -6.76
C THR A 53 -33.73 15.92 -5.39
N ILE A 54 -32.88 14.90 -5.21
CA ILE A 54 -32.62 14.23 -3.94
C ILE A 54 -31.19 14.50 -3.53
N THR A 55 -30.98 14.82 -2.26
CA THR A 55 -29.65 14.81 -1.64
C THR A 55 -29.57 13.65 -0.65
N LEU A 56 -28.40 13.02 -0.60
CA LEU A 56 -28.07 12.03 0.42
C LEU A 56 -27.14 12.67 1.43
N SER A 57 -27.40 12.45 2.71
CA SER A 57 -26.55 12.94 3.80
C SER A 57 -26.29 11.88 4.84
N VAL A 58 -25.17 12.02 5.54
CA VAL A 58 -24.86 11.25 6.74
C VAL A 58 -25.05 12.20 7.92
N ILE A 59 -26.00 11.88 8.79
CA ILE A 59 -26.39 12.72 9.93
C ILE A 59 -26.08 11.98 11.22
N ALA A 60 -25.45 12.69 12.15
CA ALA A 60 -25.37 12.29 13.54
C ALA A 60 -26.61 12.82 14.27
N ASP A 61 -27.50 11.90 14.63
CA ASP A 61 -28.78 12.18 15.24
C ASP A 61 -28.63 12.22 16.76
N PHE A 62 -28.65 13.45 17.29
CA PHE A 62 -28.72 13.79 18.71
C PHE A 62 -30.04 14.54 18.97
N SER A 63 -30.15 15.23 20.11
CA SER A 63 -31.24 16.20 20.32
C SER A 63 -31.30 17.29 19.23
N LEU A 64 -30.16 17.60 18.61
CA LEU A 64 -30.04 18.41 17.41
C LEU A 64 -29.25 17.63 16.35
N PRO A 65 -29.83 17.35 15.16
CA PRO A 65 -29.14 16.59 14.13
C PRO A 65 -27.98 17.39 13.53
N ILE A 66 -26.82 16.77 13.41
CA ILE A 66 -25.61 17.35 12.82
C ILE A 66 -25.35 16.65 11.49
N SER A 67 -25.38 17.40 10.38
CA SER A 67 -24.97 16.88 9.08
C SER A 67 -23.45 16.77 9.04
N LEU A 68 -22.94 15.56 8.83
CA LEU A 68 -21.51 15.30 8.68
C LEU A 68 -21.13 15.38 7.20
N TRP A 69 -21.93 14.74 6.34
CA TRP A 69 -21.70 14.73 4.90
C TRP A 69 -22.99 14.96 4.12
N THR A 70 -22.90 15.57 2.95
CA THR A 70 -24.04 15.77 2.04
C THR A 70 -23.57 15.67 0.59
N SER A 71 -24.24 14.84 -0.20
CA SER A 71 -23.97 14.66 -1.63
C SER A 71 -24.38 15.87 -2.45
N GLU A 72 -23.84 15.99 -3.67
CA GLU A 72 -24.43 16.88 -4.67
C GLU A 72 -25.88 16.44 -4.98
N PRO A 73 -26.76 17.37 -5.40
CA PRO A 73 -28.14 17.07 -5.74
C PRO A 73 -28.26 16.12 -6.93
N LEU A 74 -28.92 14.98 -6.73
CA LEU A 74 -29.22 14.00 -7.76
C LEU A 74 -30.52 14.35 -8.45
N LYS A 75 -30.50 14.46 -9.78
CA LYS A 75 -31.72 14.66 -10.57
C LYS A 75 -32.56 13.39 -10.56
N THR A 76 -33.84 13.52 -10.26
CA THR A 76 -34.77 12.39 -10.30
C THR A 76 -35.55 12.39 -11.61
N ASN A 77 -35.78 11.21 -12.16
CA ASN A 77 -36.65 11.05 -13.32
C ASN A 77 -38.09 10.89 -12.82
N THR A 78 -38.97 11.81 -13.19
CA THR A 78 -40.38 11.79 -12.78
C THR A 78 -41.22 10.72 -13.50
N LYS A 79 -40.64 10.03 -14.51
CA LYS A 79 -41.34 9.05 -15.35
C LYS A 79 -41.06 7.58 -14.98
N SER A 80 -40.06 7.30 -14.15
CA SER A 80 -39.72 5.92 -13.72
C SER A 80 -40.38 5.58 -12.38
N SER A 81 -40.73 4.30 -12.19
CA SER A 81 -41.26 3.81 -10.92
C SER A 81 -40.21 3.82 -9.80
N ASN A 82 -38.92 3.66 -10.15
CA ASN A 82 -37.82 3.80 -9.20
C ASN A 82 -37.16 5.17 -9.35
N LEU A 83 -36.80 5.78 -8.21
CA LEU A 83 -36.22 7.12 -8.14
C LEU A 83 -34.87 7.26 -8.86
N LEU A 84 -34.10 6.16 -8.95
CA LEU A 84 -32.78 6.08 -9.55
C LEU A 84 -32.64 4.89 -10.53
N ASP A 85 -33.63 4.68 -11.41
CA ASP A 85 -33.47 3.74 -12.54
C ASP A 85 -32.43 4.23 -13.57
N ASP A 86 -32.08 5.52 -13.53
CA ASP A 86 -31.07 6.09 -14.40
C ASP A 86 -29.66 5.75 -13.89
N GLN A 87 -28.97 4.88 -14.63
CA GLN A 87 -27.59 4.48 -14.38
C GLN A 87 -26.66 5.70 -14.26
N GLU A 88 -27.01 6.83 -14.88
CA GLU A 88 -26.27 8.08 -14.78
C GLU A 88 -26.30 8.69 -13.37
N SER A 89 -27.44 8.70 -12.69
CA SER A 89 -27.59 9.28 -11.34
C SER A 89 -26.89 8.45 -10.26
N ILE A 90 -26.89 7.11 -10.39
CA ILE A 90 -26.12 6.25 -9.49
C ILE A 90 -24.62 6.41 -9.73
N SER A 91 -24.22 6.54 -11.00
CA SER A 91 -22.81 6.76 -11.36
C SER A 91 -22.29 8.10 -10.85
N SER A 92 -23.10 9.17 -10.92
CA SER A 92 -22.73 10.48 -10.38
C SER A 92 -22.60 10.45 -8.86
N LEU A 93 -23.52 9.80 -8.15
CA LEU A 93 -23.42 9.60 -6.70
C LEU A 93 -22.14 8.84 -6.32
N LEU A 94 -21.83 7.76 -7.03
CA LEU A 94 -20.62 6.98 -6.80
C LEU A 94 -19.36 7.82 -7.01
N LEU A 95 -19.31 8.62 -8.09
CA LEU A 95 -18.21 9.54 -8.36
C LEU A 95 -18.07 10.60 -7.26
N ASN A 96 -19.17 11.11 -6.73
CA ASN A 96 -19.16 12.05 -5.61
C ASN A 96 -18.54 11.40 -4.37
N CYS A 97 -18.97 10.20 -3.99
CA CYS A 97 -18.35 9.49 -2.87
C CYS A 97 -16.86 9.24 -3.09
N VAL A 98 -16.43 8.92 -4.32
CA VAL A 98 -14.99 8.76 -4.63
C VAL A 98 -14.23 10.07 -4.46
N ARG A 99 -14.77 11.19 -4.97
CA ARG A 99 -14.17 12.51 -4.80
C ARG A 99 -14.05 12.90 -3.34
N ASP A 100 -15.09 12.63 -2.54
CA ASP A 100 -15.13 12.96 -1.13
C ASP A 100 -14.13 12.14 -0.33
N VAL A 101 -13.97 10.84 -0.63
CA VAL A 101 -12.90 10.01 -0.06
C VAL A 101 -11.52 10.58 -0.37
N LEU A 102 -11.30 11.01 -1.62
CA LEU A 102 -10.03 11.63 -2.02
C LEU A 102 -9.81 12.99 -1.34
N HIS A 103 -10.88 13.73 -1.01
CA HIS A 103 -10.80 15.03 -0.34
C HIS A 103 -10.21 14.96 1.08
N TYR A 104 -10.39 13.84 1.78
CA TYR A 104 -9.73 13.59 3.07
C TYR A 104 -8.21 13.37 2.95
N GLY A 105 -7.69 13.21 1.72
CA GLY A 105 -6.25 13.13 1.45
C GLY A 105 -5.56 14.49 1.59
N SER A 106 -4.23 14.47 1.74
CA SER A 106 -3.44 15.68 1.98
C SER A 106 -3.20 16.57 0.74
N ASN A 107 -3.49 16.08 -0.47
CA ASN A 107 -3.19 16.76 -1.75
C ASN A 107 -4.44 17.27 -2.47
N GLN A 108 -5.28 18.01 -1.75
CA GLN A 108 -6.60 18.50 -2.18
C GLN A 108 -6.63 19.20 -3.56
N GLN A 109 -5.51 19.80 -3.98
CA GLN A 109 -5.44 20.59 -5.21
C GLN A 109 -5.26 19.78 -6.51
N ASN A 110 -4.83 18.52 -6.44
CA ASN A 110 -4.58 17.70 -7.65
C ASN A 110 -5.78 16.84 -8.09
N TYR A 111 -6.87 16.83 -7.31
CA TYR A 111 -7.98 15.88 -7.52
C TYR A 111 -9.02 16.32 -8.56
N PHE A 112 -9.16 17.64 -8.79
CA PHE A 112 -10.20 18.19 -9.66
C PHE A 112 -9.96 17.95 -11.17
N ASN A 113 -8.72 17.66 -11.58
CA ASN A 113 -8.34 17.47 -12.98
C ASN A 113 -8.19 15.99 -13.39
N LEU A 114 -8.45 15.04 -12.48
CA LEU A 114 -8.37 13.62 -12.82
C LEU A 114 -9.59 13.24 -13.66
N SER A 115 -9.34 12.93 -14.93
CA SER A 115 -10.32 12.30 -15.80
C SER A 115 -10.64 10.92 -15.21
N PHE A 116 -11.75 10.81 -14.51
CA PHE A 116 -12.26 9.49 -14.14
C PHE A 116 -12.52 8.73 -15.44
N PRO A 117 -11.91 7.55 -15.64
CA PRO A 117 -12.34 6.70 -16.74
C PRO A 117 -13.85 6.51 -16.59
N LYS A 118 -14.62 6.64 -17.67
CA LYS A 118 -16.05 6.34 -17.64
C LYS A 118 -16.19 4.93 -17.07
N LEU A 119 -16.57 4.84 -15.80
CA LEU A 119 -16.68 3.56 -15.11
C LEU A 119 -17.87 2.87 -15.79
N ASN A 120 -17.60 1.93 -16.69
CA ASN A 120 -18.64 1.07 -17.26
C ASN A 120 -19.06 0.09 -16.16
N ILE A 121 -19.87 0.56 -15.23
CA ILE A 121 -20.34 -0.19 -14.06
C ILE A 121 -21.56 -1.00 -14.52
N THR A 122 -21.37 -2.19 -15.09
CA THR A 122 -22.51 -2.96 -15.64
C THR A 122 -22.87 -4.26 -14.93
N PHE A 123 -22.15 -4.80 -13.94
CA PHE A 123 -22.66 -5.98 -13.19
C PHE A 123 -22.22 -6.09 -11.71
N THR A 124 -21.34 -5.22 -11.22
CA THR A 124 -20.83 -5.16 -9.83
C THR A 124 -21.12 -3.83 -9.13
N SER A 125 -22.15 -3.11 -9.61
CA SER A 125 -22.49 -1.75 -9.12
C SER A 125 -22.78 -1.73 -7.63
N LYS A 126 -23.52 -2.72 -7.13
CA LYS A 126 -24.00 -2.77 -5.77
C LYS A 126 -22.89 -2.93 -4.75
N GLU A 127 -22.06 -3.95 -4.90
CA GLU A 127 -20.99 -4.24 -3.94
C GLU A 127 -19.93 -3.14 -3.97
N ILE A 128 -19.56 -2.66 -5.16
CA ILE A 128 -18.59 -1.57 -5.31
C ILE A 128 -19.14 -0.29 -4.70
N PHE A 129 -20.40 0.05 -4.96
CA PHE A 129 -21.04 1.22 -4.36
C PHE A 129 -21.05 1.13 -2.83
N ASN A 130 -21.50 0.01 -2.28
CA ASN A 130 -21.55 -0.18 -0.83
C ASN A 130 -20.15 -0.12 -0.21
N LEU A 131 -19.12 -0.66 -0.87
CA LEU A 131 -17.72 -0.57 -0.43
C LEU A 131 -17.21 0.88 -0.40
N ILE A 132 -17.45 1.65 -1.47
CA ILE A 132 -17.03 3.05 -1.56
C ILE A 132 -17.75 3.86 -0.48
N PHE A 133 -19.06 3.69 -0.34
CA PHE A 133 -19.86 4.40 0.66
C PHE A 133 -19.45 4.03 2.10
N LEU A 134 -19.18 2.75 2.36
CA LEU A 134 -18.66 2.27 3.65
C LEU A 134 -17.27 2.87 3.96
N THR A 135 -16.43 3.04 2.94
CA THR A 135 -15.12 3.69 3.07
C THR A 135 -15.27 5.19 3.36
N LEU A 136 -16.23 5.86 2.73
CA LEU A 136 -16.56 7.25 3.04
C LEU A 136 -17.04 7.39 4.49
N ILE A 137 -17.95 6.52 4.94
CA ILE A 137 -18.40 6.50 6.34
C ILE A 137 -17.24 6.25 7.29
N PHE A 138 -16.31 5.35 6.95
CA PHE A 138 -15.11 5.12 7.75
C PHE A 138 -14.32 6.44 7.98
N LEU A 139 -14.14 7.24 6.94
CA LEU A 139 -13.43 8.52 7.03
C LEU A 139 -14.23 9.57 7.81
N ILE A 140 -15.53 9.68 7.56
CA ILE A 140 -16.44 10.55 8.32
C ILE A 140 -16.39 10.19 9.80
N CYS A 141 -16.39 8.90 10.15
CA CYS A 141 -16.27 8.45 11.53
C CYS A 141 -14.96 8.92 12.18
N ILE A 142 -13.82 8.85 11.46
CA ILE A 142 -12.52 9.29 12.00
C ILE A 142 -12.47 10.81 12.18
N TYR A 143 -12.89 11.58 11.17
CA TYR A 143 -12.62 13.02 11.12
C TYR A 143 -13.75 13.91 11.63
N GLU A 144 -15.00 13.50 11.45
CA GLU A 144 -16.17 14.38 11.62
C GLU A 144 -17.16 13.89 12.66
N ALA A 145 -17.27 12.57 12.87
CA ALA A 145 -18.23 12.03 13.82
C ALA A 145 -17.89 12.47 15.25
N PRO A 146 -18.90 12.88 16.05
CA PRO A 146 -18.71 13.21 17.46
C PRO A 146 -18.19 12.03 18.27
N THR A 147 -17.41 12.31 19.32
CA THR A 147 -16.69 11.31 20.12
C THR A 147 -17.60 10.20 20.67
N SER A 148 -18.85 10.52 21.02
CA SER A 148 -19.83 9.56 21.52
C SER A 148 -20.29 8.50 20.50
N LEU A 149 -20.24 8.81 19.20
CA LEU A 149 -20.65 7.91 18.12
C LEU A 149 -19.44 7.31 17.37
N ARG A 150 -18.27 7.95 17.48
CA ARG A 150 -17.07 7.58 16.72
C ARG A 150 -16.68 6.12 16.93
N LEU A 151 -16.59 5.66 18.18
CA LEU A 151 -16.13 4.30 18.48
C LEU A 151 -17.09 3.23 17.96
N ASP A 152 -18.39 3.43 18.16
CA ASP A 152 -19.44 2.49 17.72
C ASP A 152 -19.53 2.45 16.19
N GLY A 153 -19.45 3.61 15.55
CA GLY A 153 -19.40 3.73 14.09
C GLY A 153 -18.18 3.04 13.50
N LEU A 154 -16.98 3.31 14.02
CA LEU A 154 -15.74 2.67 13.56
C LEU A 154 -15.75 1.17 13.78
N THR A 155 -16.27 0.70 14.92
CA THR A 155 -16.36 -0.72 15.22
C THR A 155 -17.27 -1.42 14.22
N THR A 156 -18.45 -0.84 13.95
CA THR A 156 -19.41 -1.36 12.97
C THR A 156 -18.76 -1.41 11.58
N VAL A 157 -18.22 -0.29 11.11
CA VAL A 157 -17.63 -0.17 9.77
C VAL A 157 -16.43 -1.11 9.59
N LYS A 158 -15.59 -1.26 10.61
CA LYS A 158 -14.42 -2.15 10.61
C LYS A 158 -14.80 -3.59 10.28
N TYR A 159 -15.86 -4.13 10.90
CA TYR A 159 -16.28 -5.52 10.64
C TYR A 159 -16.70 -5.73 9.19
N HIS A 160 -17.33 -4.72 8.57
CA HIS A 160 -17.76 -4.79 7.18
C HIS A 160 -16.60 -4.59 6.19
N LEU A 161 -15.65 -3.71 6.48
CA LEU A 161 -14.47 -3.54 5.63
C LEU A 161 -13.53 -4.75 5.66
N ALA A 162 -13.43 -5.42 6.81
CA ALA A 162 -12.54 -6.57 7.02
C ALA A 162 -13.09 -7.92 6.53
N ASN A 163 -14.32 -7.97 5.99
CA ASN A 163 -14.92 -9.21 5.53
C ASN A 163 -14.32 -9.70 4.18
N CYS A 164 -14.50 -10.98 3.87
CA CYS A 164 -13.94 -11.59 2.65
C CYS A 164 -14.51 -11.00 1.36
N TRP A 165 -15.79 -10.63 1.36
CA TRP A 165 -16.48 -10.03 0.22
C TRP A 165 -15.93 -8.64 -0.11
N SER A 166 -15.77 -7.77 0.89
CA SER A 166 -15.14 -6.46 0.81
C SER A 166 -13.71 -6.56 0.30
N ARG A 167 -12.94 -7.56 0.76
CA ARG A 167 -11.60 -7.83 0.21
C ARG A 167 -11.67 -8.16 -1.28
N GLN A 168 -12.63 -8.97 -1.73
CA GLN A 168 -12.73 -9.29 -3.16
C GLN A 168 -13.23 -8.10 -4.00
N THR A 169 -14.22 -7.36 -3.51
CA THR A 169 -14.77 -6.17 -4.15
C THR A 169 -13.74 -5.05 -4.26
N SER A 170 -12.92 -4.85 -3.22
CA SER A 170 -11.84 -3.87 -3.25
C SER A 170 -10.80 -4.19 -4.32
N LYS A 171 -10.45 -5.47 -4.54
CA LYS A 171 -9.58 -5.88 -5.67
C LYS A 171 -10.15 -5.46 -7.02
N VAL A 172 -11.45 -5.64 -7.23
CA VAL A 172 -12.13 -5.23 -8.48
C VAL A 172 -12.16 -3.70 -8.59
N PHE A 173 -12.45 -3.01 -7.49
CA PHE A 173 -12.51 -1.56 -7.45
C PHE A 173 -11.15 -0.90 -7.73
N MET A 174 -10.04 -1.41 -7.18
CA MET A 174 -8.70 -0.87 -7.48
C MET A 174 -8.36 -0.99 -8.96
N LYS A 175 -8.72 -2.10 -9.60
CA LYS A 175 -8.58 -2.26 -11.06
C LYS A 175 -9.42 -1.25 -11.84
N LEU A 176 -10.59 -0.88 -11.32
CA LEU A 176 -11.51 0.08 -11.93
C LEU A 176 -10.99 1.53 -11.82
N LEU A 177 -10.39 1.88 -10.67
CA LEU A 177 -9.77 3.20 -10.43
C LEU A 177 -8.54 3.43 -11.32
N GLY A 178 -7.75 2.37 -11.53
CA GLY A 178 -6.44 2.48 -12.17
C GLY A 178 -5.38 3.06 -11.23
N SER A 179 -4.10 2.91 -11.62
CA SER A 179 -2.95 3.10 -10.72
C SER A 179 -2.90 4.45 -10.01
N ASN A 180 -3.17 5.54 -10.72
CA ASN A 180 -3.05 6.89 -10.16
C ASN A 180 -4.11 7.15 -9.09
N LEU A 181 -5.36 6.79 -9.36
CA LEU A 181 -6.47 6.98 -8.41
C LEU A 181 -6.38 5.98 -7.26
N GLU A 182 -5.97 4.74 -7.54
CA GLU A 182 -5.70 3.72 -6.53
C GLU A 182 -4.68 4.22 -5.50
N GLU A 183 -3.53 4.75 -5.95
CA GLU A 183 -2.53 5.28 -5.03
C GLU A 183 -3.12 6.38 -4.14
N GLN A 184 -3.81 7.36 -4.71
CA GLN A 184 -4.40 8.46 -3.95
C GLN A 184 -5.46 7.99 -2.96
N TRP A 185 -6.33 7.08 -3.39
CA TRP A 185 -7.33 6.44 -2.55
C TRP A 185 -6.68 5.77 -1.34
N MET A 186 -5.62 4.98 -1.57
CA MET A 186 -4.89 4.33 -0.50
C MET A 186 -4.16 5.33 0.41
N ARG A 187 -3.63 6.45 -0.11
CA ARG A 187 -3.03 7.51 0.72
C ARG A 187 -4.07 8.14 1.65
N SER A 188 -5.28 8.43 1.16
CA SER A 188 -6.37 9.01 1.96
C SER A 188 -6.78 8.08 3.11
N ILE A 189 -6.99 6.80 2.82
CA ILE A 189 -7.35 5.80 3.84
C ILE A 189 -6.21 5.63 4.86
N ASN A 190 -4.97 5.48 4.39
CA ASN A 190 -3.83 5.25 5.27
C ASN A 190 -3.49 6.47 6.13
N LEU A 191 -3.77 7.70 5.65
CA LEU A 191 -3.70 8.90 6.48
C LEU A 191 -4.73 8.86 7.62
N ALA A 192 -5.96 8.46 7.32
CA ALA A 192 -7.01 8.32 8.33
C ALA A 192 -6.67 7.23 9.36
N ILE A 193 -6.23 6.05 8.90
CA ILE A 193 -5.74 4.98 9.77
C ILE A 193 -4.59 5.48 10.64
N THR A 194 -3.64 6.23 10.07
CA THR A 194 -2.51 6.79 10.83
C THR A 194 -2.99 7.69 11.96
N ASN A 195 -3.92 8.60 11.68
CA ASN A 195 -4.52 9.48 12.67
C ASN A 195 -5.27 8.72 13.76
N TRP A 196 -6.07 7.73 13.36
CA TRP A 196 -6.82 6.91 14.31
C TRP A 196 -5.90 6.10 15.24
N ILE A 197 -4.81 5.53 14.71
CA ILE A 197 -3.82 4.81 15.52
C ILE A 197 -3.15 5.73 16.54
N LEU A 198 -2.81 6.97 16.15
CA LEU A 198 -2.23 7.95 17.06
C LEU A 198 -3.21 8.34 18.18
N GLU A 199 -4.49 8.54 17.86
CA GLU A 199 -5.54 8.82 18.85
C GLU A 199 -5.71 7.66 19.84
N LEU A 200 -5.73 6.41 19.35
CA LEU A 200 -5.83 5.22 20.21
C LEU A 200 -4.62 5.08 21.14
N LYS A 201 -3.41 5.34 20.64
CA LYS A 201 -2.17 5.34 21.44
C LYS A 201 -2.20 6.42 22.52
N ALA A 202 -2.71 7.61 22.22
CA ALA A 202 -2.84 8.70 23.19
C ALA A 202 -3.86 8.39 24.28
N ASN A 203 -4.94 7.67 23.95
CA ASN A 203 -6.00 7.28 24.88
C ASN A 203 -5.72 5.94 25.61
N CYS A 204 -4.49 5.40 25.53
CA CYS A 204 -4.09 4.12 26.13
C CYS A 204 -5.01 2.94 25.77
N CYS A 205 -5.74 3.02 24.66
CA CYS A 205 -6.71 2.01 24.25
C CYS A 205 -6.01 0.95 23.39
N THR A 206 -5.96 -0.30 23.88
CA THR A 206 -5.41 -1.47 23.18
C THR A 206 -6.39 -2.06 22.15
N LEU A 207 -7.07 -1.21 21.39
CA LEU A 207 -7.86 -1.67 20.25
C LEU A 207 -6.89 -2.18 19.19
N LYS A 208 -6.92 -3.51 18.95
CA LYS A 208 -6.25 -4.10 17.79
C LYS A 208 -6.76 -3.37 16.56
N THR A 209 -5.87 -2.63 15.92
CA THR A 209 -6.13 -1.95 14.66
C THR A 209 -6.66 -2.97 13.65
N PRO A 210 -7.55 -2.60 12.72
CA PRO A 210 -7.79 -3.46 11.55
C PRO A 210 -6.43 -3.79 10.92
N SER A 211 -6.29 -4.98 10.31
CA SER A 211 -5.08 -5.30 9.57
C SER A 211 -4.83 -4.15 8.59
N PRO A 212 -3.79 -3.33 8.82
CA PRO A 212 -3.60 -2.06 8.15
C PRO A 212 -2.97 -2.25 6.76
N LEU A 213 -2.65 -3.50 6.43
CA LEU A 213 -2.15 -3.90 5.15
C LEU A 213 -3.33 -4.10 4.21
N PHE A 214 -3.35 -3.31 3.16
CA PHE A 214 -4.09 -3.67 1.97
C PHE A 214 -3.12 -4.27 0.97
N SER A 215 -3.35 -5.52 0.59
CA SER A 215 -2.64 -6.17 -0.52
C SER A 215 -3.61 -6.90 -1.42
N TYR A 216 -3.24 -6.97 -2.68
CA TYR A 216 -3.88 -7.86 -3.62
C TYR A 216 -2.92 -8.29 -4.70
N SER A 217 -3.26 -9.42 -5.28
CA SER A 217 -2.52 -9.99 -6.38
C SER A 217 -3.44 -10.15 -7.58
N TYR A 218 -2.87 -10.08 -8.78
CA TYR A 218 -3.53 -10.57 -9.98
C TYR A 218 -2.56 -11.25 -10.94
N SER A 219 -3.06 -12.25 -11.67
CA SER A 219 -2.38 -12.87 -12.80
C SER A 219 -2.98 -12.44 -14.15
N THR A 220 -2.11 -12.12 -15.11
CA THR A 220 -2.46 -11.90 -16.52
C THR A 220 -1.34 -12.45 -17.41
N HIS A 221 -1.66 -13.25 -18.43
CA HIS A 221 -0.77 -13.67 -19.54
C HIS A 221 0.74 -13.74 -19.22
N GLY A 222 1.16 -14.64 -18.31
CA GLY A 222 2.57 -14.81 -17.98
C GLY A 222 3.16 -13.79 -16.99
N LEU A 223 2.32 -12.98 -16.34
CA LEU A 223 2.69 -12.04 -15.28
C LEU A 223 1.86 -12.32 -14.02
N TRP A 224 2.52 -12.32 -12.86
CA TRP A 224 1.92 -12.11 -11.55
C TRP A 224 2.34 -10.75 -11.04
N LYS A 225 1.37 -9.98 -10.55
CA LYS A 225 1.64 -8.72 -9.87
C LYS A 225 0.96 -8.72 -8.52
N VAL A 226 1.72 -8.40 -7.48
CA VAL A 226 1.22 -8.10 -6.15
C VAL A 226 1.38 -6.60 -5.90
N GLN A 227 0.30 -5.93 -5.51
CA GLN A 227 0.30 -4.54 -5.05
C GLN A 227 -0.03 -4.52 -3.56
N LEU A 228 0.66 -3.66 -2.82
CA LEU A 228 0.46 -3.51 -1.39
C LEU A 228 0.65 -2.07 -0.93
N TYR A 229 -0.11 -1.72 0.11
CA TYR A 229 -0.09 -0.41 0.76
C TYR A 229 -0.21 -0.62 2.27
N CYS A 230 0.67 0.01 3.05
CA CYS A 230 0.62 -0.09 4.50
C CYS A 230 1.13 1.20 5.17
N PRO A 231 0.37 1.81 6.10
CA PRO A 231 0.88 2.91 6.90
C PRO A 231 1.96 2.40 7.85
N VAL A 232 3.11 3.08 7.89
CA VAL A 232 4.29 2.62 8.63
C VAL A 232 4.00 2.50 10.13
N ILE A 233 3.15 3.38 10.68
CA ILE A 233 2.76 3.34 12.09
C ILE A 233 2.12 2.01 12.51
N ALA A 234 1.55 1.28 11.56
CA ALA A 234 0.75 0.09 11.78
C ALA A 234 1.51 -1.22 11.49
N MET A 235 2.75 -1.13 11.03
CA MET A 235 3.67 -2.27 10.89
C MET A 235 4.17 -2.76 12.26
N ASP A 236 4.53 -4.05 12.35
CA ASP A 236 5.02 -4.66 13.58
C ASP A 236 6.38 -4.08 13.99
N HIS A 237 6.52 -3.68 15.25
CA HIS A 237 7.83 -3.32 15.81
C HIS A 237 8.67 -4.58 16.06
N ILE A 238 9.93 -4.55 15.62
CA ILE A 238 10.88 -5.63 15.92
C ILE A 238 11.67 -5.26 17.19
N GLU A 239 11.94 -6.26 18.03
CA GLU A 239 12.56 -6.15 19.36
C GLU A 239 13.91 -5.38 19.41
N ASN A 240 14.57 -5.18 18.27
CA ASN A 240 15.85 -4.46 18.17
C ASN A 240 15.72 -2.92 18.08
N SER A 241 14.53 -2.35 18.26
CA SER A 241 14.33 -0.90 18.28
C SER A 241 14.85 -0.22 19.56
N SER A 242 15.32 1.03 19.47
CA SER A 242 15.48 1.86 20.67
C SER A 242 14.15 2.05 21.39
N SER A 243 14.21 2.38 22.69
CA SER A 243 13.05 2.92 23.40
C SER A 243 12.40 4.05 22.58
N PRO A 244 11.07 4.22 22.66
CA PRO A 244 10.35 5.25 21.92
C PRO A 244 11.08 6.60 22.03
N SER A 245 11.23 7.29 20.90
CA SER A 245 11.87 8.61 20.91
C SER A 245 11.01 9.55 21.76
N THR A 246 11.65 10.30 22.65
CA THR A 246 11.00 11.40 23.38
C THR A 246 10.78 12.63 22.50
N ASP A 247 11.38 12.66 21.31
CA ASP A 247 11.19 13.72 20.32
C ASP A 247 9.89 13.50 19.52
N GLU A 248 8.85 14.24 19.89
CA GLU A 248 7.54 14.22 19.25
C GLU A 248 7.59 14.65 17.77
N ARG A 249 8.48 15.58 17.40
CA ARG A 249 8.62 16.04 16.01
C ARG A 249 9.18 14.92 15.15
N LEU A 250 10.15 14.17 15.66
CA LEU A 250 10.67 13.01 14.96
C LEU A 250 9.61 11.93 14.82
N GLN A 251 8.87 11.63 15.89
CA GLN A 251 7.79 10.65 15.85
C GLN A 251 6.71 11.05 14.83
N PHE A 252 6.35 12.34 14.76
CA PHE A 252 5.45 12.85 13.73
C PHE A 252 6.02 12.57 12.33
N SER A 253 7.29 12.92 12.06
CA SER A 253 7.88 12.63 10.76
C SER A 253 7.86 11.14 10.41
N LEU A 254 8.18 10.26 11.35
CA LEU A 254 8.24 8.81 11.10
C LEU A 254 6.87 8.15 10.93
N ASN A 255 5.85 8.61 11.66
CA ASN A 255 4.52 7.98 11.63
C ASN A 255 3.72 8.32 10.38
N TYR A 256 3.89 9.50 9.80
CA TYR A 256 3.12 9.97 8.64
C TYR A 256 3.75 9.57 7.29
N HIS A 257 4.15 8.31 7.20
CA HIS A 257 4.59 7.67 5.98
C HIS A 257 3.80 6.39 5.72
N GLN A 258 3.74 6.00 4.46
CA GLN A 258 3.26 4.69 4.03
C GLN A 258 4.27 3.99 3.13
N LEU A 259 4.26 2.67 3.20
CA LEU A 259 4.90 1.78 2.26
C LEU A 259 3.97 1.53 1.08
N GLU A 260 4.48 1.76 -0.13
CA GLU A 260 3.84 1.36 -1.39
C GLU A 260 4.74 0.32 -2.07
N GLY A 261 4.21 -0.89 -2.26
CA GLY A 261 4.96 -2.01 -2.81
C GLY A 261 4.32 -2.56 -4.07
N VAL A 262 5.17 -2.89 -5.05
CA VAL A 262 4.79 -3.59 -6.28
C VAL A 262 5.77 -4.74 -6.48
N LEU A 263 5.28 -5.97 -6.49
CA LEU A 263 6.07 -7.18 -6.75
C LEU A 263 5.59 -7.77 -8.08
N GLN A 264 6.43 -7.72 -9.10
CA GLN A 264 6.13 -8.27 -10.42
C GLN A 264 7.01 -9.49 -10.70
N PHE A 265 6.35 -10.58 -11.10
CA PHE A 265 6.98 -11.80 -11.51
C PHE A 265 6.46 -12.20 -12.86
N ASN A 266 7.35 -12.52 -13.77
CA ASN A 266 6.98 -13.16 -15.01
C ASN A 266 7.02 -14.67 -14.80
N TYR A 267 6.10 -15.40 -15.42
CA TYR A 267 6.07 -16.86 -15.37
C TYR A 267 5.89 -17.47 -16.75
N LYS A 268 6.54 -18.60 -16.97
CA LYS A 268 6.46 -19.37 -18.21
C LYS A 268 6.34 -20.86 -17.90
N ALA A 269 5.31 -21.47 -18.46
CA ALA A 269 5.11 -22.92 -18.39
C ALA A 269 5.57 -23.57 -19.69
N GLU A 270 6.59 -24.43 -19.63
CA GLU A 270 7.15 -25.20 -20.73
C GLU A 270 6.76 -26.67 -20.56
N VAL A 271 6.02 -27.21 -21.53
CA VAL A 271 5.57 -28.61 -21.49
C VAL A 271 6.61 -29.50 -22.14
N HIS A 272 7.16 -30.44 -21.37
CA HIS A 272 8.02 -31.51 -21.87
C HIS A 272 7.26 -32.85 -21.91
N GLU A 273 7.87 -33.90 -22.47
CA GLU A 273 7.22 -35.20 -22.64
C GLU A 273 6.80 -35.85 -21.32
N LYS A 274 7.62 -35.69 -20.27
CA LYS A 274 7.45 -36.36 -18.97
C LYS A 274 7.01 -35.42 -17.83
N TRP A 275 7.24 -34.12 -17.96
CA TRP A 275 6.94 -33.12 -16.92
C TRP A 275 6.64 -31.75 -17.54
N ILE A 276 6.16 -30.83 -16.72
CA ILE A 276 5.96 -29.42 -17.04
C ILE A 276 6.96 -28.61 -16.22
N ASN A 277 7.71 -27.74 -16.87
CA ASN A 277 8.59 -26.78 -16.20
C ASN A 277 7.83 -25.47 -16.02
N LEU A 278 7.55 -25.07 -14.79
CA LEU A 278 7.09 -23.72 -14.48
C LEU A 278 8.29 -22.90 -14.02
N ARG A 279 8.70 -21.92 -14.82
CA ARG A 279 9.72 -20.94 -14.45
C ARG A 279 9.03 -19.66 -14.01
N VAL A 280 9.46 -19.10 -12.88
CA VAL A 280 9.03 -17.79 -12.38
C VAL A 280 10.27 -16.94 -12.17
N HIS A 281 10.34 -15.79 -12.82
CA HIS A 281 11.42 -14.83 -12.68
C HIS A 281 10.92 -13.51 -12.12
N VAL A 282 11.77 -12.85 -11.34
CA VAL A 282 11.49 -11.51 -10.82
C VAL A 282 11.65 -10.52 -11.96
N ASP A 283 10.57 -9.84 -12.31
CA ASP A 283 10.56 -8.79 -13.33
C ASP A 283 10.98 -7.46 -12.69
N ASN A 284 10.24 -7.06 -11.66
CA ASN A 284 10.40 -5.75 -11.05
C ASN A 284 9.79 -5.73 -9.64
N ILE A 285 10.62 -5.49 -8.64
CA ILE A 285 10.21 -5.27 -7.25
C ILE A 285 10.46 -3.81 -6.91
N ARG A 286 9.40 -3.10 -6.52
CA ARG A 286 9.46 -1.70 -6.08
C ARG A 286 8.93 -1.58 -4.68
N CYS A 287 9.67 -0.91 -3.81
CA CYS A 287 9.18 -0.49 -2.50
C CYS A 287 9.50 0.98 -2.29
N SER A 288 8.47 1.80 -2.16
CA SER A 288 8.58 3.25 -2.01
C SER A 288 8.00 3.70 -0.67
N ILE A 289 8.68 4.65 -0.02
CA ILE A 289 8.22 5.26 1.23
C ILE A 289 7.71 6.66 0.94
N ILE A 290 6.38 6.80 0.98
CA ILE A 290 5.66 8.00 0.58
C ILE A 290 5.11 8.72 1.80
N GLN A 291 5.22 10.04 1.79
CA GLN A 291 4.70 10.92 2.82
C GLN A 291 3.17 11.02 2.71
N LEU A 292 2.45 10.88 3.82
CA LEU A 292 0.99 10.96 3.86
C LEU A 292 0.46 12.38 4.01
N VAL A 293 1.27 13.30 4.55
CA VAL A 293 0.92 14.72 4.74
C VAL A 293 1.68 15.61 3.78
N ASN A 294 1.25 16.86 3.61
CA ASN A 294 1.97 17.83 2.78
C ASN A 294 3.28 18.31 3.44
N ASP A 295 4.18 18.88 2.64
CA ASP A 295 5.49 19.35 3.10
C ASP A 295 5.40 20.50 4.12
N THR A 296 4.35 21.32 4.04
CA THR A 296 4.13 22.43 4.97
C THR A 296 3.76 21.92 6.37
N LEU A 297 2.92 20.89 6.48
CA LEU A 297 2.59 20.27 7.77
C LEU A 297 3.78 19.46 8.30
N MET A 298 4.49 18.75 7.41
CA MET A 298 5.68 17.98 7.77
C MET A 298 6.81 18.87 8.30
N SER A 299 6.99 20.07 7.77
CA SER A 299 8.00 21.02 8.28
C SER A 299 7.57 21.73 9.57
N LYS A 300 6.27 22.03 9.73
CA LYS A 300 5.73 22.69 10.93
C LYS A 300 5.70 21.78 12.16
N ARG A 301 5.21 20.54 12.01
CA ARG A 301 5.05 19.58 13.13
C ARG A 301 6.17 18.55 13.20
N GLY A 302 6.79 18.21 12.07
CA GLY A 302 7.86 17.22 12.01
C GLY A 302 9.27 17.84 12.01
N VAL A 303 10.26 17.00 11.77
CA VAL A 303 11.67 17.39 11.54
C VAL A 303 11.92 17.70 10.07
N GLY A 304 11.17 17.07 9.16
CA GLY A 304 11.18 17.34 7.72
C GLY A 304 11.28 16.06 6.87
N ARG A 305 11.16 16.25 5.55
CA ARG A 305 11.07 15.15 4.55
C ARG A 305 12.27 14.21 4.45
N SER A 306 13.42 14.60 5.00
CA SER A 306 14.63 13.77 4.99
C SER A 306 14.59 12.64 6.01
N GLU A 307 13.81 12.80 7.07
CA GLU A 307 13.66 11.82 8.13
C GLU A 307 12.51 10.87 7.82
N LYS A 308 12.88 9.68 7.35
CA LYS A 308 11.95 8.60 7.06
C LYS A 308 12.65 7.24 7.08
N HIS A 309 11.85 6.20 7.27
CA HIS A 309 12.30 4.83 7.08
C HIS A 309 12.71 4.56 5.65
N PHE A 310 13.52 3.53 5.48
CA PHE A 310 13.92 3.01 4.18
C PHE A 310 13.83 1.47 4.18
N PRO A 311 13.59 0.84 3.01
CA PRO A 311 13.61 -0.62 2.91
C PRO A 311 15.00 -1.18 3.27
N SER A 312 15.06 -2.13 4.19
CA SER A 312 16.31 -2.75 4.65
C SER A 312 16.39 -4.25 4.38
N ARG A 313 15.25 -4.92 4.22
CA ARG A 313 15.17 -6.31 3.79
C ARG A 313 13.84 -6.57 3.08
N ILE A 314 13.88 -7.42 2.05
CA ILE A 314 12.68 -8.00 1.43
C ILE A 314 12.88 -9.51 1.38
N SER A 315 11.88 -10.28 1.79
CA SER A 315 11.87 -11.74 1.71
C SER A 315 10.58 -12.20 1.08
N LEU A 316 10.65 -13.00 0.04
CA LEU A 316 9.49 -13.50 -0.69
C LEU A 316 9.54 -15.03 -0.72
N GLN A 317 8.40 -15.66 -0.48
CA GLN A 317 8.21 -17.09 -0.55
C GLN A 317 7.10 -17.40 -1.55
N ILE A 318 7.41 -18.26 -2.51
CA ILE A 318 6.46 -18.72 -3.52
C ILE A 318 6.25 -20.22 -3.28
N THR A 319 5.04 -20.58 -2.87
CA THR A 319 4.69 -21.95 -2.48
C THR A 319 3.50 -22.43 -3.30
N PRO A 320 3.62 -23.55 -4.03
CA PRO A 320 2.45 -24.20 -4.62
C PRO A 320 1.54 -24.77 -3.53
N ASN A 321 0.23 -24.51 -3.62
CA ASN A 321 -0.74 -24.95 -2.60
C ASN A 321 -0.94 -26.47 -2.63
N ILE A 322 -1.09 -27.05 -3.83
CA ILE A 322 -1.15 -28.50 -4.03
C ILE A 322 0.25 -29.01 -4.33
N GLN A 323 0.88 -29.70 -3.38
CA GLN A 323 2.27 -30.11 -3.50
C GLN A 323 2.50 -31.51 -4.05
N THR A 324 1.45 -32.31 -4.21
CA THR A 324 1.54 -33.74 -4.57
C THR A 324 2.12 -33.99 -5.96
N ASN A 325 1.99 -33.02 -6.87
CA ASN A 325 2.37 -33.18 -8.27
C ASN A 325 3.75 -32.57 -8.56
N ILE A 326 4.53 -32.21 -7.54
CA ILE A 326 5.81 -31.52 -7.70
C ILE A 326 6.92 -32.54 -7.60
N ILE A 327 7.68 -32.66 -8.68
CA ILE A 327 8.82 -33.58 -8.79
C ILE A 327 10.05 -32.97 -8.11
N SER A 328 10.33 -31.69 -8.39
CA SER A 328 11.51 -31.00 -7.85
C SER A 328 11.41 -29.48 -8.01
N VAL A 329 12.15 -28.75 -7.18
CA VAL A 329 12.33 -27.30 -7.29
C VAL A 329 13.81 -26.98 -7.43
N SER A 330 14.15 -26.08 -8.34
CA SER A 330 15.52 -25.60 -8.54
C SER A 330 15.54 -24.09 -8.60
N VAL A 331 16.58 -23.51 -8.01
CA VAL A 331 16.91 -22.07 -8.08
C VAL A 331 18.09 -21.86 -9.00
N SER A 332 18.22 -20.65 -9.52
CA SER A 332 19.34 -20.23 -10.36
C SER A 332 20.47 -19.63 -9.50
N LYS A 333 21.19 -18.61 -9.97
CA LYS A 333 22.33 -18.03 -9.26
C LYS A 333 21.89 -16.95 -8.28
N SER A 334 22.41 -17.01 -7.06
CA SER A 334 22.42 -15.89 -6.13
C SER A 334 23.44 -14.84 -6.57
N SER A 335 23.34 -13.61 -6.08
CA SER A 335 24.37 -12.58 -6.34
C SER A 335 25.71 -13.00 -5.74
N ASP A 336 26.81 -12.67 -6.42
CA ASP A 336 28.15 -12.82 -5.87
C ASP A 336 28.28 -12.08 -4.53
N ASN A 337 29.16 -12.58 -3.65
CA ASN A 337 29.48 -11.86 -2.43
C ASN A 337 30.01 -10.46 -2.78
N PRO A 338 29.60 -9.42 -2.03
CA PRO A 338 29.95 -8.06 -2.37
C PRO A 338 31.48 -7.90 -2.27
N ARG A 339 32.11 -7.54 -3.39
CA ARG A 339 33.55 -7.27 -3.45
C ARG A 339 33.78 -5.84 -2.97
N ILE A 340 34.75 -5.65 -2.09
CA ILE A 340 35.21 -4.32 -1.67
C ILE A 340 36.05 -3.77 -2.83
N GLU A 341 35.46 -2.91 -3.66
CA GLU A 341 36.22 -2.18 -4.67
C GLU A 341 36.94 -1.01 -3.99
N VAL A 342 38.23 -1.17 -3.69
CA VAL A 342 39.04 -0.11 -3.09
C VAL A 342 39.58 0.79 -4.20
N GLY A 343 38.93 1.93 -4.45
CA GLY A 343 39.45 3.00 -5.28
C GLY A 343 40.35 3.92 -4.46
N THR A 344 41.62 4.06 -4.82
CA THR A 344 42.47 5.13 -4.26
C THR A 344 42.17 6.44 -4.98
N GLU A 345 41.44 7.34 -4.33
CA GLU A 345 41.24 8.72 -4.79
C GLU A 345 42.27 9.63 -4.12
N LYS A 346 43.13 10.28 -4.92
CA LYS A 346 44.12 11.26 -4.44
C LYS A 346 43.48 12.65 -4.47
N SER A 347 43.01 13.14 -3.34
CA SER A 347 42.54 14.53 -3.22
C SER A 347 43.73 15.44 -2.91
N LEU A 348 43.90 16.49 -3.71
CA LEU A 348 44.95 17.49 -3.56
C LEU A 348 44.30 18.79 -3.08
N GLU A 349 44.39 19.06 -1.78
CA GLU A 349 43.93 20.33 -1.21
C GLU A 349 45.11 21.30 -1.11
N ALA A 350 45.03 22.40 -1.87
CA ALA A 350 46.00 23.49 -1.81
C ALA A 350 45.42 24.64 -0.97
N GLY A 351 46.09 24.95 0.16
CA GLY A 351 45.72 26.05 1.04
C GLY A 351 46.78 27.15 1.04
N PHE A 352 46.35 28.40 1.18
CA PHE A 352 47.23 29.56 1.44
C PHE A 352 47.25 29.86 2.93
N GLU A 353 48.44 29.89 3.53
CA GLU A 353 48.61 30.17 4.96
C GLU A 353 48.74 31.69 5.16
N GLY A 354 47.75 32.29 5.83
CA GLY A 354 47.80 33.70 6.21
C GLY A 354 48.46 33.86 7.56
N GLN A 355 49.79 34.01 7.59
CA GLN A 355 50.63 34.70 8.61
C GLN A 355 52.11 34.30 8.45
N ASN A 356 52.76 34.76 7.38
CA ASN A 356 54.22 34.92 7.30
C ASN A 356 54.57 35.81 6.08
N PRO A 357 55.72 36.51 6.05
CA PRO A 357 56.05 37.50 5.03
C PRO A 357 56.39 36.93 3.63
N TYR A 358 56.26 35.63 3.42
CA TYR A 358 56.40 34.98 2.11
C TYR A 358 55.24 33.99 1.87
N PRO A 359 54.53 34.06 0.73
CA PRO A 359 53.43 33.15 0.44
C PRO A 359 53.96 31.76 0.09
N GLY A 360 53.82 30.80 1.01
CA GLY A 360 54.04 29.38 0.75
C GLY A 360 52.72 28.68 0.40
N ILE A 361 52.72 27.89 -0.69
CA ILE A 361 51.60 27.00 -1.03
C ILE A 361 51.79 25.70 -0.24
N LYS A 362 50.84 25.35 0.63
CA LYS A 362 50.84 24.06 1.32
C LYS A 362 49.98 23.08 0.52
N LEU A 363 50.63 22.09 -0.10
CA LEU A 363 49.96 21.00 -0.81
C LEU A 363 49.75 19.85 0.19
N ALA A 364 48.50 19.62 0.59
CA ALA A 364 48.14 18.42 1.33
C ALA A 364 47.65 17.36 0.32
N VAL A 365 48.41 16.27 0.19
CA VAL A 365 48.02 15.09 -0.59
C VAL A 365 47.29 14.14 0.35
N GLY A 366 45.97 14.06 0.23
CA GLY A 366 45.15 13.05 0.91
C GLY A 366 44.93 11.85 -0.01
N GLU A 367 45.43 10.68 0.37
CA GLU A 367 45.01 9.42 -0.24
C GLU A 367 43.77 8.91 0.50
N THR A 368 42.61 9.00 -0.15
CA THR A 368 41.35 8.40 0.34
C THR A 368 41.08 7.11 -0.42
N ALA A 369 41.23 5.97 0.26
CA ALA A 369 40.75 4.69 -0.22
C ALA A 369 39.22 4.62 -0.06
N THR A 370 38.47 4.73 -1.15
CA THR A 370 37.01 4.53 -1.18
C THR A 370 36.72 3.07 -1.51
N ALA A 371 36.25 2.32 -0.51
CA ALA A 371 35.73 0.97 -0.68
C ALA A 371 34.24 1.04 -1.09
N SER A 372 33.87 0.75 -2.34
CA SER A 372 32.46 0.67 -2.74
C SER A 372 31.98 -0.78 -2.78
N LEU A 373 31.08 -1.14 -1.86
CA LEU A 373 30.32 -2.38 -1.87
C LEU A 373 28.99 -2.13 -2.58
N LYS A 374 28.54 -3.07 -3.44
CA LYS A 374 27.11 -3.09 -3.86
C LYS A 374 26.28 -3.27 -2.58
N PRO A 375 25.41 -2.31 -2.23
CA PRO A 375 24.78 -2.27 -0.91
C PRO A 375 23.72 -3.35 -0.71
N TRP A 376 23.21 -3.92 -1.81
CA TRP A 376 22.19 -4.96 -1.80
C TRP A 376 22.78 -6.32 -2.18
N LYS A 377 22.47 -7.34 -1.39
CA LYS A 377 22.76 -8.74 -1.67
C LYS A 377 21.47 -9.50 -1.95
N PHE A 378 21.49 -10.38 -2.93
CA PHE A 378 20.36 -11.22 -3.31
C PHE A 378 20.69 -12.70 -3.12
N GLU A 379 19.84 -13.41 -2.40
CA GLU A 379 20.00 -14.84 -2.15
C GLU A 379 18.72 -15.59 -2.50
N GLN A 380 18.89 -16.76 -3.12
CA GLN A 380 17.82 -17.69 -3.42
C GLN A 380 18.01 -18.99 -2.64
N MET A 381 16.92 -19.53 -2.11
CA MET A 381 16.93 -20.80 -1.38
C MET A 381 15.69 -21.62 -1.73
N VAL A 382 15.78 -22.93 -1.54
CA VAL A 382 14.66 -23.85 -1.66
C VAL A 382 14.43 -24.50 -0.32
N TYR A 383 13.18 -24.51 0.14
CA TYR A 383 12.76 -25.24 1.32
C TYR A 383 11.56 -26.12 0.97
N GLY A 384 11.79 -27.43 0.87
CA GLY A 384 10.79 -28.36 0.32
C GLY A 384 10.39 -27.96 -1.10
N ASN A 385 9.10 -27.67 -1.30
CA ASN A 385 8.55 -27.22 -2.58
C ASN A 385 8.43 -25.68 -2.69
N THR A 386 8.90 -24.95 -1.70
CA THR A 386 8.86 -23.50 -1.64
C THR A 386 10.16 -22.90 -2.16
N GLY A 387 10.05 -21.94 -3.08
CA GLY A 387 11.16 -21.08 -3.47
C GLY A 387 11.19 -19.82 -2.61
N ILE A 388 12.37 -19.46 -2.11
CA ILE A 388 12.61 -18.31 -1.22
C ILE A 388 13.57 -17.36 -1.91
N LEU A 389 13.21 -16.08 -1.95
CA LEU A 389 13.99 -14.99 -2.53
C LEU A 389 14.23 -13.92 -1.47
N ASN A 390 15.48 -13.56 -1.20
CA ASN A 390 15.83 -12.59 -0.18
C ASN A 390 16.72 -11.47 -0.73
N TRP A 391 16.38 -10.23 -0.39
CA TRP A 391 17.20 -9.04 -0.62
C TRP A 391 17.59 -8.44 0.72
N TYR A 392 18.90 -8.27 0.93
CA TYR A 392 19.50 -7.76 2.16
C TYR A 392 20.25 -6.47 1.88
N LEU A 393 19.99 -5.44 2.68
CA LEU A 393 20.81 -4.23 2.70
C LEU A 393 21.96 -4.44 3.69
N HIS A 394 23.19 -4.27 3.21
CA HIS A 394 24.40 -4.32 4.01
C HIS A 394 24.97 -2.94 4.28
N ASP A 395 25.46 -2.72 5.49
CA ASP A 395 26.23 -1.52 5.82
C ASP A 395 27.57 -1.56 5.08
N SER A 396 27.93 -0.48 4.38
CA SER A 396 29.18 -0.36 3.64
C SER A 396 30.43 -0.35 4.54
N SER A 397 30.27 -0.05 5.84
CA SER A 397 31.40 0.03 6.77
C SER A 397 31.87 -1.33 7.28
N ASP A 398 30.95 -2.28 7.51
CA ASP A 398 31.25 -3.57 8.13
C ASP A 398 30.61 -4.79 7.46
N GLY A 399 29.83 -4.58 6.39
CA GLY A 399 29.20 -5.64 5.61
C GLY A 399 28.06 -6.38 6.32
N LYS A 400 27.56 -5.90 7.47
CA LYS A 400 26.48 -6.57 8.20
C LYS A 400 25.09 -6.11 7.74
N GLU A 401 24.10 -6.99 7.89
CA GLU A 401 22.69 -6.70 7.54
C GLU A 401 22.10 -5.59 8.42
N VAL A 402 21.51 -4.59 7.78
CA VAL A 402 20.93 -3.40 8.43
C VAL A 402 19.69 -3.74 9.26
N ALA A 403 18.80 -4.60 8.75
CA ALA A 403 17.50 -4.87 9.37
C ALA A 403 17.62 -5.50 10.77
N LEU A 404 18.68 -6.28 11.01
CA LEU A 404 18.90 -7.02 12.25
C LEU A 404 19.67 -6.22 13.30
N ARG A 405 20.16 -5.01 12.99
CA ARG A 405 21.15 -4.35 13.83
C ARG A 405 20.79 -2.90 14.20
N LYS A 406 21.16 -2.56 15.44
CA LYS A 406 21.29 -1.18 15.90
C LYS A 406 22.71 -0.64 15.64
N PRO A 407 22.86 0.49 14.93
CA PRO A 407 24.16 1.11 14.72
C PRO A 407 24.73 1.57 16.08
N SER A 408 26.06 1.56 16.20
CA SER A 408 26.71 2.04 17.43
C SER A 408 26.53 3.56 17.57
N ARG A 409 26.52 4.07 18.80
CA ARG A 409 26.41 5.54 19.04
C ARG A 409 27.55 6.31 18.37
N PHE A 410 28.75 5.74 18.33
CA PHE A 410 29.91 6.33 17.66
C PHE A 410 29.75 6.34 16.14
N ALA A 411 29.16 5.30 15.54
CA ALA A 411 28.86 5.30 14.12
C ALA A 411 27.87 6.43 13.77
N LEU A 412 26.83 6.64 14.57
CA LEU A 412 25.85 7.72 14.37
C LEU A 412 26.45 9.13 14.43
N ILE A 413 27.59 9.30 15.09
CA ILE A 413 28.31 10.59 15.18
C ILE A 413 29.19 10.81 13.94
N ASN A 414 29.73 9.76 13.33
CA ASN A 414 30.62 9.87 12.18
C ASN A 414 29.83 9.80 10.84
N PRO A 415 29.66 10.93 10.12
CA PRO A 415 28.86 10.96 8.89
C PRO A 415 29.36 10.05 7.76
N ARG A 416 30.65 9.70 7.75
CA ARG A 416 31.28 8.94 6.66
C ARG A 416 31.12 7.42 6.78
N ALA A 417 30.57 6.93 7.89
CA ALA A 417 30.58 5.50 8.23
C ALA A 417 29.24 4.77 8.01
N TRP A 418 28.19 5.42 7.52
CA TRP A 418 26.84 4.84 7.42
C TRP A 418 25.95 5.64 6.45
N PHE A 419 24.70 5.20 6.19
CA PHE A 419 23.72 5.75 5.22
C PHE A 419 23.20 7.19 5.51
N ARG A 420 24.08 8.12 5.89
CA ARG A 420 23.80 9.54 5.99
C ARG A 420 23.77 10.17 4.60
N ASP A 421 22.82 11.07 4.35
CA ASP A 421 22.58 11.67 3.02
C ASP A 421 22.35 10.62 1.89
N ARG A 422 21.75 9.50 2.28
CA ARG A 422 21.47 8.29 1.47
C ARG A 422 20.64 8.48 0.20
N TYR A 423 20.11 9.67 -0.05
CA TYR A 423 19.28 9.96 -1.23
C TYR A 423 20.00 10.83 -2.28
N THR A 424 21.21 11.33 -1.97
CA THR A 424 21.92 12.31 -2.80
C THR A 424 23.24 11.81 -3.40
N SER A 425 23.75 10.65 -2.99
CA SER A 425 25.01 10.11 -3.52
C SER A 425 24.85 9.46 -4.91
N ALA A 426 25.97 9.38 -5.66
CA ALA A 426 26.02 8.73 -6.97
C ALA A 426 25.81 7.21 -6.87
N PHE A 427 26.41 6.57 -5.86
CA PHE A 427 26.29 5.13 -5.54
C PHE A 427 25.16 4.85 -4.53
N ARG A 428 24.04 5.57 -4.65
CA ARG A 428 22.96 5.50 -3.67
C ARG A 428 22.29 4.11 -3.66
N PRO A 429 22.08 3.49 -2.49
CA PRO A 429 21.31 2.24 -2.34
C PRO A 429 19.80 2.42 -2.61
N PHE A 430 19.33 3.67 -2.63
CA PHE A 430 17.92 4.04 -2.79
C PHE A 430 17.75 4.99 -3.97
N ASN A 431 16.55 5.06 -4.52
CA ASN A 431 16.20 6.13 -5.45
C ASN A 431 16.17 7.51 -4.72
N LYS A 432 16.08 8.61 -5.48
CA LYS A 432 16.02 9.97 -4.90
C LYS A 432 14.82 10.19 -3.97
N GLN A 433 13.77 9.38 -4.13
CA GLN A 433 12.58 9.38 -3.30
C GLN A 433 12.69 8.40 -2.12
N GLY A 434 13.85 7.76 -1.87
CA GLY A 434 14.09 6.85 -0.77
C GLY A 434 13.42 5.47 -0.84
N GLY A 435 12.97 5.07 -2.03
CA GLY A 435 12.54 3.71 -2.33
C GLY A 435 13.64 2.85 -2.98
N VAL A 436 13.33 1.58 -3.24
CA VAL A 436 14.18 0.62 -3.95
C VAL A 436 13.47 0.08 -5.18
N ILE A 437 14.26 -0.26 -6.19
CA ILE A 437 13.80 -0.93 -7.40
C ILE A 437 14.80 -2.06 -7.68
N PHE A 438 14.33 -3.31 -7.65
CA PHE A 438 15.09 -4.47 -8.10
C PHE A 438 14.51 -4.93 -9.44
N ALA A 439 15.34 -4.96 -10.47
CA ALA A 439 15.01 -5.42 -11.82
C ALA A 439 16.01 -6.51 -12.25
N ASP A 440 16.10 -6.80 -13.56
CA ASP A 440 16.89 -7.86 -14.21
C ASP A 440 18.29 -8.14 -13.64
N GLU A 441 18.99 -7.17 -13.05
CA GLU A 441 20.30 -7.38 -12.39
C GLU A 441 20.25 -8.36 -11.19
N TYR A 442 19.07 -8.63 -10.63
CA TYR A 442 18.84 -9.60 -9.56
C TYR A 442 17.79 -10.66 -9.96
N GLY A 443 17.46 -10.75 -11.26
CA GLY A 443 16.24 -11.37 -11.83
C GLY A 443 16.30 -12.86 -12.13
N ASP A 444 17.07 -13.62 -11.37
CA ASP A 444 17.25 -15.05 -11.63
C ASP A 444 16.03 -15.84 -11.08
N GLY A 445 15.53 -16.84 -11.82
CA GLY A 445 14.20 -17.43 -11.58
C GLY A 445 14.17 -18.76 -10.81
N ILE A 446 13.04 -19.03 -10.14
CA ILE A 446 12.75 -20.33 -9.55
C ILE A 446 12.06 -21.21 -10.60
N CYS A 447 12.45 -22.48 -10.69
CA CYS A 447 11.85 -23.45 -11.60
C CYS A 447 11.29 -24.65 -10.83
N TRP A 448 10.00 -24.93 -11.04
CA TRP A 448 9.33 -26.13 -10.55
C TRP A 448 9.15 -27.13 -11.68
N LYS A 449 9.53 -28.39 -11.44
CA LYS A 449 9.17 -29.53 -12.28
C LYS A 449 7.90 -30.15 -11.74
N ILE A 450 6.86 -30.18 -12.55
CA ILE A 450 5.52 -30.63 -12.19
C ILE A 450 5.19 -31.87 -13.04
N GLU A 451 4.56 -32.86 -12.43
CA GLU A 451 4.09 -34.05 -13.14
C GLU A 451 3.15 -33.72 -14.28
N ARG A 452 3.22 -34.53 -15.34
CA ARG A 452 2.39 -34.35 -16.54
C ARG A 452 0.89 -34.49 -16.25
N GLU A 453 0.50 -35.21 -15.21
CA GLU A 453 -0.91 -35.38 -14.81
C GLU A 453 -1.56 -34.09 -14.28
N ALA A 454 -0.76 -33.06 -14.00
CA ALA A 454 -1.21 -31.73 -13.67
C ALA A 454 -1.53 -30.87 -14.92
N ARG A 455 -1.37 -31.42 -16.12
CA ARG A 455 -1.70 -30.75 -17.38
C ARG A 455 -3.18 -30.38 -17.43
N GLU A 456 -3.48 -29.20 -17.98
CA GLU A 456 -4.85 -28.64 -18.09
C GLU A 456 -5.56 -28.37 -16.76
N LYS A 457 -4.90 -28.60 -15.62
CA LYS A 457 -5.38 -28.17 -14.30
C LYS A 457 -4.91 -26.76 -13.98
N THR A 458 -5.73 -26.03 -13.23
CA THR A 458 -5.34 -24.78 -12.59
C THR A 458 -4.67 -25.10 -11.27
N MET A 459 -3.48 -24.55 -11.06
CA MET A 459 -2.74 -24.70 -9.81
C MET A 459 -2.74 -23.37 -9.06
N GLU A 460 -3.00 -23.43 -7.76
CA GLU A 460 -2.93 -22.27 -6.89
C GLU A 460 -1.55 -22.15 -6.26
N TRP A 461 -1.05 -20.92 -6.21
CA TRP A 461 0.26 -20.53 -5.73
C TRP A 461 0.10 -19.49 -4.63
N GLU A 462 0.69 -19.75 -3.48
CA GLU A 462 0.75 -18.83 -2.37
C GLU A 462 2.01 -17.98 -2.47
N ILE A 463 1.83 -16.66 -2.51
CA ILE A 463 2.90 -15.67 -2.44
C ILE A 463 2.85 -15.07 -1.03
N ARG A 464 3.86 -15.41 -0.20
CA ARG A 464 4.10 -14.74 1.08
C ARG A 464 5.26 -13.78 0.95
N GLY A 465 5.19 -12.67 1.66
CA GLY A 465 6.25 -11.68 1.64
C GLY A 465 6.43 -11.00 2.99
N TRP A 466 7.67 -10.64 3.28
CA TRP A 466 8.03 -9.82 4.41
C TRP A 466 8.88 -8.64 3.95
N ILE A 467 8.55 -7.45 4.42
CA ILE A 467 9.28 -6.22 4.11
C ILE A 467 9.66 -5.54 5.42
N TRP A 468 10.96 -5.27 5.56
CA TRP A 468 11.51 -4.56 6.71
C TRP A 468 11.82 -3.13 6.34
N LEU A 469 11.36 -2.20 7.18
CA LEU A 469 11.65 -0.79 7.09
C LEU A 469 12.45 -0.36 8.30
N THR A 470 13.66 0.14 8.05
CA THR A 470 14.55 0.62 9.10
C THR A 470 14.61 2.15 9.06
N TYR A 471 14.52 2.78 10.22
CA TYR A 471 14.87 4.17 10.42
C TYR A 471 16.23 4.25 11.11
N TRP A 472 17.20 4.79 10.38
CA TRP A 472 18.40 5.39 10.94
C TRP A 472 18.36 6.90 10.65
N PRO A 473 18.87 7.74 11.57
CA PRO A 473 18.83 9.19 11.42
C PRO A 473 19.43 9.65 10.07
N ASN A 474 18.96 10.73 9.48
CA ASN A 474 19.54 11.20 8.21
C ASN A 474 20.26 12.53 8.41
N LYS A 475 19.49 13.59 8.62
CA LYS A 475 19.98 14.94 8.89
C LYS A 475 19.76 15.32 10.35
N HIS A 476 18.74 14.75 10.98
CA HIS A 476 18.42 14.97 12.38
C HIS A 476 19.45 14.34 13.31
N LYS A 477 19.87 15.09 14.33
CA LYS A 477 20.82 14.60 15.33
C LYS A 477 20.07 13.84 16.42
N THR A 478 20.03 12.51 16.31
CA THR A 478 19.40 11.63 17.30
C THR A 478 20.09 10.27 17.33
N PHE A 479 19.94 9.53 18.44
CA PHE A 479 20.36 8.13 18.56
C PHE A 479 19.20 7.14 18.40
N TYR A 480 18.02 7.65 18.09
CA TYR A 480 16.82 6.84 17.88
C TYR A 480 16.93 6.04 16.58
N THR A 481 16.63 4.76 16.67
CA THR A 481 16.62 3.82 15.55
C THR A 481 15.53 2.79 15.74
N GLU A 482 14.79 2.48 14.69
CA GLU A 482 13.78 1.43 14.76
C GLU A 482 13.72 0.63 13.47
N THR A 483 13.31 -0.63 13.59
CA THR A 483 12.98 -1.48 12.44
C THR A 483 11.55 -1.99 12.63
N ARG A 484 10.76 -1.88 11.55
CA ARG A 484 9.39 -2.37 11.48
C ARG A 484 9.27 -3.41 10.40
N ARG A 485 8.36 -4.37 10.58
CA ARG A 485 8.12 -5.45 9.62
C ARG A 485 6.67 -5.50 9.19
N LEU A 486 6.48 -5.72 7.91
CA LEU A 486 5.22 -6.05 7.30
C LEU A 486 5.25 -7.51 6.84
N GLU A 487 4.14 -8.22 7.00
CA GLU A 487 3.90 -9.53 6.41
C GLU A 487 2.70 -9.46 5.48
N LEU A 488 2.80 -10.06 4.29
CA LEU A 488 1.73 -10.19 3.32
C LEU A 488 1.55 -11.65 2.89
N LYS A 489 0.32 -11.98 2.50
CA LYS A 489 -0.04 -13.28 1.94
C LYS A 489 -1.14 -13.12 0.89
N GLU A 490 -0.84 -13.53 -0.33
CA GLU A 490 -1.77 -13.57 -1.46
C GLU A 490 -1.75 -14.94 -2.15
N LEU A 491 -2.85 -15.26 -2.83
CA LEU A 491 -3.03 -16.50 -3.59
C LEU A 491 -3.20 -16.15 -5.08
N GLU A 492 -2.50 -16.88 -5.93
CA GLU A 492 -2.50 -16.72 -7.38
C GLU A 492 -2.88 -18.02 -8.09
N LEU A 493 -3.66 -17.90 -9.15
CA LEU A 493 -4.08 -19.04 -9.97
C LEU A 493 -3.30 -19.08 -11.28
N VAL A 494 -2.73 -20.24 -11.57
CA VAL A 494 -1.94 -20.48 -12.77
C VAL A 494 -2.65 -21.55 -13.59
N SER A 495 -3.06 -21.19 -14.80
CA SER A 495 -3.59 -22.16 -15.75
C SER A 495 -2.43 -22.82 -16.50
N SER A 496 -2.40 -24.15 -16.51
CA SER A 496 -1.47 -24.91 -17.35
C SER A 496 -1.77 -24.65 -18.84
N PRO A 497 -0.76 -24.47 -19.70
CA PRO A 497 -0.96 -24.12 -21.11
C PRO A 497 -1.78 -25.19 -21.84
N ARG A 498 -2.87 -24.76 -22.49
CA ARG A 498 -3.64 -25.61 -23.41
C ARG A 498 -2.83 -25.86 -24.68
N ARG A 499 -2.91 -27.08 -25.22
CA ARG A 499 -2.30 -27.41 -26.52
C ARG A 499 -2.92 -26.48 -27.57
N CYS A 500 -2.15 -25.55 -28.13
CA CYS A 500 -2.52 -24.97 -29.41
C CYS A 500 -2.47 -26.12 -30.42
N LEU A 501 -3.64 -26.61 -30.84
CA LEU A 501 -3.73 -27.47 -32.01
C LEU A 501 -3.23 -26.63 -33.18
N ARG A 502 -1.97 -26.84 -33.60
CA ARG A 502 -1.60 -26.55 -34.99
C ARG A 502 -2.57 -27.37 -35.84
N LYS A 503 -3.52 -26.69 -36.48
CA LYS A 503 -4.12 -27.23 -37.69
C LYS A 503 -3.00 -27.26 -38.71
N ASP A 504 -2.32 -28.39 -38.79
CA ASP A 504 -1.55 -28.72 -39.97
C ASP A 504 -2.57 -28.75 -41.12
N TYR A 505 -2.58 -27.68 -41.91
CA TYR A 505 -3.28 -27.65 -43.18
C TYR A 505 -2.57 -28.67 -44.07
N ASN A 506 -3.13 -29.88 -44.13
CA ASN A 506 -2.79 -30.85 -45.16
C ASN A 506 -2.99 -30.17 -46.52
N GLY A 507 -1.91 -30.10 -47.28
CA GLY A 507 -1.97 -29.78 -48.69
C GLY A 507 -2.67 -30.91 -49.43
N GLU A 508 -3.83 -30.61 -50.00
CA GLU A 508 -4.31 -31.27 -51.21
C GLU A 508 -4.12 -30.26 -52.35
N GLY A 509 -3.07 -30.51 -53.15
CA GLY A 509 -2.88 -29.86 -54.43
C GLY A 509 -3.89 -30.39 -55.44
N ARG A 510 -4.48 -29.47 -56.21
CA ARG A 510 -5.01 -29.76 -57.54
C ARG A 510 -3.87 -29.91 -58.54
#